data_AF-A0A816PUM1-F1
#
_entry.id   AF-A0A816PUM1-F1
#
_cell.length_a   1.000
_cell.length_b   1.000
_cell.length_c   1.000
_cell.angle_alpha   90.00
_cell.angle_beta   90.00
_cell.angle_gamma   90.00
#
_symmetry.space_group_name_H-M   'P 1'
#
loop_
_entity.id
_entity.type
_entity.pdbx_description
1 polymer ?
#
loop_
_entity_poly.entity_id
_entity_poly.type
_entity_poly.pdbx_seq_one_letter_code
_entity_poly.pdbx_strand_id
1 'polypeptide(L)' 'MGNKGSLLKIDLTDTAKGFSGLIGADVSWISKFPIESEFLITRCATFNIQKTYFDENHNYQIVEVTAGAY' A
#
# COMPACT_ATOMS: atom_id res chain seq x y z
N MET A 1 24.87 2.77 11.81
CA MET A 1 24.14 2.68 10.52
C MET A 1 22.74 2.17 10.84
N GLY A 2 21.74 3.05 10.94
CA GLY A 2 20.38 2.65 11.25
C GLY A 2 19.75 1.90 10.08
N ASN A 3 19.06 0.79 10.36
CA ASN A 3 18.35 0.01 9.35
C ASN A 3 17.33 0.91 8.63
N LYS A 4 17.56 1.16 7.35
CA LYS A 4 16.62 1.87 6.48
C LYS A 4 15.52 0.89 6.08
N GLY A 5 14.30 1.12 6.58
CA GLY A 5 13.12 0.37 6.15
C GLY A 5 12.65 0.83 4.76
N SER A 6 11.84 0.00 4.11
CA SER A 6 11.13 0.39 2.89
C SER A 6 9.70 0.82 3.23
N LEU A 7 9.21 1.87 2.58
CA LEU A 7 7.81 2.29 2.65
C LEU A 7 7.14 1.94 1.31
N LEU A 8 5.93 1.37 1.40
CA LEU A 8 5.12 1.03 0.24
C LEU A 8 4.07 2.12 0.02
N LYS A 9 4.10 2.76 -1.15
CA LYS A 9 3.08 3.71 -1.58
C LYS A 9 2.18 3.02 -2.61
N ILE A 10 0.91 2.86 -2.26
CA ILE A 10 -0.08 2.19 -3.10
C ILE A 10 -1.02 3.26 -3.66
N ASP A 11 -1.07 3.38 -4.99
CA ASP A 11 -2.09 4.21 -5.63
C ASP A 11 -3.37 3.37 -5.84
N LEU A 12 -4.43 3.72 -5.11
CA LEU A 12 -5.74 3.08 -5.20
C LEU A 12 -6.68 3.80 -6.18
N THR A 13 -6.28 4.91 -6.80
CA THR A 13 -7.18 5.76 -7.61
C THR A 13 -7.64 5.14 -8.93
N ASP A 14 -6.91 4.16 -9.47
CA ASP A 14 -7.28 3.48 -10.73
C ASP A 14 -8.19 2.26 -10.54
N THR A 15 -8.58 1.95 -9.29
CA THR A 15 -9.59 0.91 -9.02
C THR A 15 -10.99 1.26 -9.55
N ALA A 16 -11.24 2.53 -9.89
CA ALA A 16 -12.51 3.00 -10.43
C ALA A 16 -12.80 2.61 -11.90
N LYS A 17 -11.82 2.11 -12.67
CA LYS A 17 -12.00 1.84 -14.12
C LYS A 17 -12.14 0.36 -14.51
N GLY A 18 -12.04 -0.56 -13.56
CA GLY A 18 -12.20 -1.99 -13.85
C GLY A 18 -12.29 -2.93 -12.64
N PHE A 19 -12.18 -2.41 -11.42
CA PHE A 19 -12.25 -3.19 -10.19
C PHE A 19 -13.63 -3.00 -9.53
N SER A 20 -14.59 -3.85 -9.88
CA SER A 20 -15.89 -3.90 -9.17
C SER A 20 -15.83 -4.69 -7.86
N GLY A 21 -14.66 -4.78 -7.22
CA GLY A 21 -14.47 -5.50 -5.96
C GLY A 21 -13.40 -4.80 -5.12
N LEU A 22 -13.80 -4.31 -3.96
CA LEU A 22 -12.93 -3.70 -2.95
C LEU A 22 -11.67 -4.56 -2.73
N ILE A 23 -10.50 -4.09 -3.17
CA ILE A 23 -9.21 -4.77 -2.91
C ILE A 23 -8.77 -4.65 -1.46
N GLY A 24 -9.43 -3.80 -0.67
CA GLY A 24 -9.20 -3.67 0.75
C GLY A 24 -10.30 -2.90 1.46
N ALA A 25 -10.20 -2.83 2.78
CA ALA A 25 -11.15 -2.15 3.64
C ALA A 25 -10.44 -1.50 4.84
N ASP A 26 -10.99 -0.39 5.30
CA ASP A 26 -10.67 0.19 6.60
C ASP A 26 -11.22 -0.73 7.70
N VAL A 27 -10.33 -1.18 8.57
CA VAL A 27 -10.63 -2.05 9.71
C VAL A 27 -10.26 -1.42 11.06
N SER A 28 -9.94 -0.12 11.08
CA SER A 28 -9.61 0.58 12.33
C SER A 28 -10.69 0.44 13.39
N TRP A 29 -11.97 0.39 12.99
CA TRP A 29 -13.11 0.25 13.89
C TRP A 29 -13.23 -1.12 14.58
N ILE A 30 -12.61 -2.17 14.05
CA ILE A 30 -12.55 -3.51 14.68
C ILE A 30 -11.18 -3.85 15.28
N SER A 31 -10.16 -3.05 15.01
CA SER A 31 -8.81 -3.35 15.46
C SER A 31 -8.69 -3.19 16.98
N LYS A 32 -8.11 -4.20 17.64
CA LYS A 32 -7.77 -4.12 19.08
C LYS A 32 -6.49 -3.35 19.33
N PHE A 33 -5.72 -3.08 18.28
CA PHE A 33 -4.48 -2.31 18.35
C PHE A 33 -4.78 -0.84 18.05
N PRO A 34 -4.20 0.11 18.79
CA PRO A 34 -4.36 1.53 18.54
C PRO A 34 -3.47 1.96 17.36
N ILE A 35 -3.66 1.34 16.20
CA ILE A 35 -3.02 1.75 14.95
C ILE A 35 -3.92 2.81 14.32
N GLU A 36 -3.39 4.00 14.13
CA GLU A 36 -4.09 5.05 13.40
C GLU A 36 -4.21 4.63 11.93
N SER A 37 -5.45 4.40 11.48
CA SER A 37 -5.83 4.12 10.08
C SER A 37 -5.30 2.80 9.49
N GLU A 38 -5.79 1.66 10.00
CA GLU A 38 -5.50 0.32 9.49
C GLU A 38 -6.36 0.00 8.26
N PHE A 39 -5.71 -0.16 7.10
CA PHE A 39 -6.36 -0.57 5.86
C PHE A 39 -5.84 -1.95 5.45
N LEU A 40 -6.72 -2.95 5.46
CA LEU A 40 -6.37 -4.32 5.06
C LEU A 40 -6.60 -4.51 3.58
N ILE A 41 -5.62 -5.11 2.90
CA ILE A 41 -5.71 -5.52 1.50
C ILE A 41 -5.96 -7.03 1.44
N THR A 42 -6.80 -7.46 0.49
CA THR A 42 -7.13 -8.88 0.27
C THR A 42 -5.88 -9.72 0.04
N ARG A 43 -5.85 -10.92 0.63
CA ARG A 43 -4.79 -11.90 0.41
C ARG A 43 -4.61 -12.24 -1.07
N CYS A 44 -3.39 -12.59 -1.47
CA CYS A 44 -3.05 -12.94 -2.85
C CYS A 44 -3.25 -11.79 -3.86
N ALA A 45 -3.29 -10.53 -3.40
CA ALA A 45 -3.24 -9.37 -4.27
C ALA A 45 -1.92 -9.34 -5.07
N THR A 46 -2.02 -9.01 -6.35
CA THR A 46 -0.85 -8.76 -7.21
C THR A 46 -0.69 -7.26 -7.39
N PHE A 47 0.55 -6.79 -7.26
CA PHE A 47 0.93 -5.41 -7.45
C PHE A 47 1.94 -5.27 -8.57
N ASN A 48 1.75 -4.28 -9.43
CA ASN A 48 2.72 -3.86 -10.42
C ASN A 48 3.56 -2.71 -9.86
N ILE A 49 4.87 -2.91 -9.79
CA ILE A 49 5.80 -1.86 -9.36
C ILE A 49 5.91 -0.81 -10.48
N GLN A 50 5.57 0.42 -10.16
CA GLN A 50 5.65 1.56 -11.07
C GLN A 50 7.01 2.26 -10.97
N LYS A 51 7.46 2.49 -9.73
CA LYS A 51 8.68 3.26 -9.47
C LYS A 51 9.26 2.90 -8.11
N THR A 52 10.58 3.01 -8.02
CA THR A 52 11.31 2.91 -6.75
C THR A 52 12.28 4.08 -6.63
N TYR A 53 12.26 4.78 -5.50
CA TYR A 53 13.14 5.93 -5.24
C TYR A 53 13.37 6.12 -3.74
N PHE A 54 14.33 6.95 -3.34
CA PHE A 54 14.51 7.32 -1.93
C PHE A 54 13.72 8.60 -1.61
N ASP A 55 13.22 8.71 -0.38
CA ASP A 55 12.70 9.98 0.11
C ASP A 55 13.78 11.07 0.14
N GLU A 56 13.38 12.33 0.30
CA GLU A 56 14.29 13.49 0.22
C GLU A 56 15.49 13.35 1.18
N ASN A 57 15.24 12.80 2.37
CA ASN A 57 16.25 12.60 3.41
C ASN A 57 17.05 11.29 3.26
N HIS A 58 16.76 10.47 2.24
CA HIS A 58 17.36 9.17 2.00
C HIS A 58 17.26 8.20 3.19
N ASN A 59 16.24 8.37 4.04
CA ASN A 59 15.96 7.51 5.18
C ASN A 59 15.16 6.28 4.78
N TYR A 60 14.30 6.42 3.76
CA TYR A 60 13.39 5.38 3.31
C TYR A 60 13.49 5.17 1.81
N GLN A 61 13.43 3.91 1.41
CA GLN A 61 13.16 3.55 0.03
C GLN A 61 11.63 3.52 -0.16
N ILE A 62 11.12 4.34 -1.06
CA ILE A 62 9.73 4.39 -1.46
C ILE A 62 9.53 3.49 -2.68
N VAL A 63 8.57 2.56 -2.58
CA VAL A 63 8.13 1.72 -3.70
C VAL A 63 6.70 2.12 -4.06
N GLU A 64 6.50 2.66 -5.26
CA GLU A 64 5.18 2.99 -5.80
C GLU A 64 4.63 1.81 -6.58
N VAL A 65 3.41 1.38 -6.24
CA VAL A 65 2.74 0.25 -6.87
C VAL A 65 1.31 0.56 -7.26
N THR A 66 0.81 -0.15 -8.28
CA THR A 66 -0.60 -0.20 -8.66
C THR A 66 -1.12 -1.61 -8.43
N ALA A 67 -2.29 -1.75 -7.82
CA ALA A 67 -2.93 -3.05 -7.67
C ALA A 67 -3.55 -3.51 -9.00
N GLY A 68 -3.34 -4.78 -9.38
CA GLY A 68 -3.90 -5.37 -10.60
C GLY A 68 -4.76 -6.60 -10.30
N ALA A 69 -5.83 -6.80 -11.08
CA ALA A 69 -6.57 -8.05 -11.17
C ALA A 69 -6.04 -8.79 -12.41
N TYR A 70 -5.77 -10.08 -12.27
CA TYR A 70 -5.69 -10.98 -13.41
C TYR A 70 -7.07 -11.56 -13.69
#